data_AF-A0A961SLH3-F1
#
_entry.id   AF-A0A961SLH3-F1
#
_cell.length_a   1.000
_cell.length_b   1.000
_cell.length_c   1.000
_cell.angle_alpha   90.00
_cell.angle_beta   90.00
_cell.angle_gamma   90.00
#
_symmetry.space_group_name_H-M   'P 1'
#
loop_
_entity.id
_entity.type
_entity.pdbx_description
1 polymer ?
#
loop_
_entity_poly.entity_id
_entity_poly.type
_entity_poly.pdbx_seq_one_letter_code
_entity_poly.pdbx_strand_id
1 'polypeptide(L)'
;MAEPLPIFVWTMGKVGTSTISAALRGADIPALHLHYIRPKQSAAAGTPASAADVARASRGKGVRALLAAGVSSAQQTGLGQLLWQRRAGARTPPAKEDISHTASSKRALEIISSDAQPVKVITMVREPIARNISAFFQNLKTFQQQHDSPVEHLIQAFEEIYPHDVPLEWFDSELKQATGFDVYAETFDRDARVGHYTHGRFEFLLMRSDTDLERQQAEVSDFVQKQIPLTIQNAAKDKVYSETYAAFKNQLVLSEQYVQRAYTSKFARHFWTDAELDELTRRHLRK
;
A
#
# COMPACT_ATOMS: atom_id res chain seq x y z
N MET A 1 13.76 -5.32 -36.09
CA MET A 1 12.52 -5.35 -35.27
C MET A 1 12.78 -4.48 -34.05
N ALA A 2 11.83 -3.65 -33.62
CA ALA A 2 11.99 -2.87 -32.38
C ALA A 2 12.10 -3.84 -31.19
N GLU A 3 12.92 -3.52 -30.19
CA GLU A 3 12.95 -4.31 -28.97
C GLU A 3 11.58 -4.29 -28.27
N PRO A 4 11.13 -5.42 -27.71
CA PRO A 4 9.86 -5.46 -26.99
C PRO A 4 9.93 -4.55 -25.76
N LEU A 5 8.82 -3.85 -25.47
CA LEU A 5 8.72 -3.04 -24.26
C LEU A 5 8.91 -3.89 -23.00
N PRO A 6 9.48 -3.32 -21.93
CA PRO A 6 9.60 -4.03 -20.66
C PRO A 6 8.22 -4.32 -20.05
N ILE A 7 8.10 -5.47 -19.40
CA ILE A 7 6.91 -5.84 -18.64
C ILE A 7 6.85 -5.00 -17.37
N PHE A 8 5.67 -4.47 -17.06
CA PHE A 8 5.47 -3.70 -15.84
C PHE A 8 5.02 -4.64 -14.74
N VAL A 9 5.90 -4.95 -13.79
CA VAL A 9 5.48 -5.56 -12.52
C VAL A 9 5.01 -4.42 -11.62
N TRP A 10 3.73 -4.07 -11.74
CA TRP A 10 3.18 -2.83 -11.18
C TRP A 10 2.11 -3.13 -10.15
N THR A 11 2.45 -2.93 -8.89
CA THR A 11 1.58 -3.32 -7.78
C THR A 11 1.84 -2.48 -6.54
N MET A 12 0.89 -2.40 -5.62
CA MET A 12 1.15 -1.87 -4.29
C MET A 12 2.28 -2.64 -3.58
N GLY A 13 3.01 -1.98 -2.68
CA GLY A 13 4.04 -2.66 -1.88
C GLY A 13 3.49 -3.84 -1.07
N LYS A 14 4.33 -4.88 -0.88
CA LYS A 14 4.10 -6.08 -0.04
C LYS A 14 3.07 -7.11 -0.51
N VAL A 15 2.90 -7.27 -1.81
CA VAL A 15 2.05 -8.31 -2.39
C VAL A 15 2.81 -9.55 -2.91
N GLY A 16 4.14 -9.61 -2.78
CA GLY A 16 4.93 -10.80 -3.16
C GLY A 16 5.58 -10.79 -4.55
N THR A 17 5.68 -9.64 -5.22
CA THR A 17 6.21 -9.52 -6.59
C THR A 17 7.74 -9.58 -6.75
N SER A 18 8.50 -9.69 -5.65
CA SER A 18 9.96 -9.78 -5.73
C SER A 18 10.43 -11.03 -6.47
N THR A 19 9.76 -12.16 -6.23
CA THR A 19 10.02 -13.43 -6.91
C THR A 19 9.77 -13.32 -8.42
N ILE A 20 8.62 -12.75 -8.82
CA ILE A 20 8.27 -12.54 -10.24
C ILE A 20 9.30 -11.63 -10.92
N SER A 21 9.62 -10.50 -10.29
CA SER A 21 10.60 -9.54 -10.83
C SER A 21 11.99 -10.16 -10.99
N ALA A 22 12.41 -10.99 -10.04
CA ALA A 22 13.70 -11.68 -10.12
C ALA A 22 13.69 -12.77 -11.21
N ALA A 23 12.58 -13.48 -11.37
CA ALA A 23 12.44 -14.54 -12.36
C ALA A 23 12.42 -13.98 -13.80
N LEU A 24 11.71 -12.86 -14.03
CA LEU A 24 11.74 -12.13 -15.31
C LEU A 24 13.16 -11.71 -15.68
N ARG A 25 13.90 -11.13 -14.72
CA ARG A 25 15.31 -10.77 -14.92
C ARG A 25 16.18 -11.98 -15.21
N GLY A 26 16.00 -13.09 -14.48
CA GLY A 26 16.74 -14.33 -14.69
C GLY A 26 16.45 -15.00 -16.03
N ALA A 27 15.33 -14.67 -16.66
CA ALA A 27 14.96 -15.13 -17.99
C ALA A 27 15.31 -14.10 -19.10
N ASP A 28 16.12 -13.08 -18.82
CA ASP A 28 16.48 -11.99 -19.74
C ASP A 28 15.26 -11.28 -20.35
N ILE A 29 14.16 -11.18 -19.61
CA ILE A 29 12.98 -10.42 -20.02
C ILE A 29 13.04 -9.04 -19.35
N PRO A 30 13.09 -7.95 -20.13
CA PRO A 30 13.09 -6.61 -19.57
C PRO A 30 11.84 -6.38 -18.70
N ALA A 31 12.04 -5.91 -17.46
CA ALA A 31 10.95 -5.67 -16.54
C ALA A 31 11.19 -4.40 -15.70
N LEU A 32 10.13 -3.62 -15.48
CA LEU A 32 10.09 -2.49 -14.56
C LEU A 32 9.28 -2.88 -13.33
N HIS A 33 9.88 -2.84 -12.14
CA HIS A 33 9.17 -3.09 -10.88
C HIS A 33 8.74 -1.77 -10.26
N LEU A 34 7.43 -1.55 -10.17
CA LEU A 34 6.81 -0.26 -9.86
C LEU A 34 5.82 -0.42 -8.71
N HIS A 35 5.92 0.47 -7.71
CA HIS A 35 4.90 0.60 -6.66
C HIS A 35 4.01 1.82 -6.85
N TYR A 36 4.59 2.91 -7.38
CA TYR A 36 3.91 4.16 -7.71
C TYR A 36 4.55 4.70 -8.97
N ILE A 37 3.74 5.17 -9.93
CA ILE A 37 4.26 5.66 -11.20
C ILE A 37 4.53 7.16 -11.17
N ARG A 38 3.77 7.89 -10.37
CA ARG A 38 4.09 9.27 -10.02
C ARG A 38 4.93 9.24 -8.73
N PRO A 39 6.01 10.02 -8.64
CA PRO A 39 6.50 10.42 -7.33
C PRO A 39 5.30 11.01 -6.59
N LYS A 40 5.07 10.62 -5.32
CA LYS A 40 4.09 11.33 -4.49
C LYS A 40 4.44 12.81 -4.63
N GLN A 41 3.55 13.59 -5.24
CA GLN A 41 3.75 15.03 -5.33
C GLN A 41 4.00 15.49 -3.90
N SER A 42 5.16 16.09 -3.62
CA SER A 42 5.24 16.99 -2.48
C SER A 42 4.09 17.94 -2.70
N ALA A 43 3.12 18.00 -1.78
CA ALA A 43 2.06 18.98 -1.84
C ALA A 43 2.75 20.33 -2.13
N ALA A 44 2.61 20.83 -3.36
CA ALA A 44 3.04 22.16 -3.68
C ALA A 44 2.26 23.02 -2.69
N ALA A 45 3.00 23.73 -1.84
CA ALA A 45 2.45 24.55 -0.79
C ALA A 45 1.28 25.35 -1.38
N GLY A 46 0.06 24.99 -0.98
CA GLY A 46 -1.10 25.82 -1.25
C GLY A 46 -0.77 27.19 -0.68
N THR A 47 -0.87 28.21 -1.51
CA THR A 47 -0.69 29.61 -1.14
C THR A 47 -1.41 29.86 0.20
N PRO A 48 -0.73 30.33 1.26
CA PRO A 48 -1.41 30.55 2.52
C PRO A 48 -2.46 31.62 2.31
N ALA A 49 -3.71 31.30 2.65
CA ALA A 49 -4.77 32.28 2.79
C ALA A 49 -4.27 33.41 3.70
N SER A 50 -4.53 34.66 3.31
CA SER A 50 -4.01 35.82 4.00
C SER A 50 -4.53 35.86 5.44
N ALA A 51 -3.78 36.49 6.36
CA ALA A 51 -4.19 36.66 7.75
C ALA A 51 -5.56 37.37 7.91
N ALA A 52 -6.02 38.06 6.86
CA ALA A 52 -7.34 38.71 6.82
C ALA A 52 -8.50 37.71 6.62
N ASP A 53 -8.28 36.59 5.94
CA ASP A 53 -9.30 35.58 5.65
C ASP A 53 -9.64 34.74 6.89
N VAL A 54 -8.66 34.54 7.78
CA VAL A 54 -8.82 33.78 9.04
C VAL A 54 -9.54 34.60 10.13
N ALA A 55 -9.39 35.93 10.13
CA ALA A 55 -10.03 36.80 11.11
C ALA A 55 -11.57 36.88 10.96
N ARG A 56 -12.10 36.51 9.79
CA ARG A 56 -13.55 36.54 9.50
C ARG A 56 -14.29 35.29 10.01
N ALA A 57 -13.58 34.18 10.21
CA ALA A 57 -14.17 32.90 10.62
C ALA A 57 -14.30 32.69 12.14
N SER A 58 -13.79 33.61 12.97
CA SER A 58 -13.74 33.45 14.44
C SER A 58 -14.73 34.31 15.23
N ARG A 59 -15.71 34.95 14.58
CA ARG A 59 -16.83 35.63 15.27
C ARG A 59 -18.05 34.71 15.40
N GLY A 60 -17.88 33.61 16.13
CA GLY A 60 -18.97 32.77 16.64
C GLY A 60 -18.78 32.61 18.15
N LYS A 61 -19.74 33.11 18.93
CA LYS A 61 -19.72 33.16 20.40
C LYS A 61 -19.57 31.75 20.98
N GLY A 62 -18.56 31.50 21.82
CA GLY A 62 -18.58 30.28 22.64
C GLY A 62 -17.30 29.74 23.28
N VAL A 63 -16.24 30.52 23.56
CA VAL A 63 -15.19 30.07 24.49
C VAL A 63 -14.61 31.28 25.22
N ARG A 64 -15.26 31.71 26.30
CA ARG A 64 -14.70 32.71 27.23
C ARG A 64 -15.08 32.34 28.67
N ALA A 65 -14.62 31.17 29.12
CA ALA A 65 -14.58 30.80 30.53
C ALA A 65 -13.70 29.55 30.69
N LEU A 66 -12.42 29.74 31.04
CA LEU A 66 -11.56 28.82 31.81
C LEU A 66 -10.09 29.27 31.73
N LEU A 67 -9.78 30.41 32.34
CA LEU A 67 -8.43 30.79 32.76
C LEU A 67 -8.56 31.62 34.05
N ALA A 68 -8.94 30.99 35.14
CA ALA A 68 -8.86 31.54 36.50
C ALA A 68 -9.09 30.43 37.54
N ALA A 69 -8.06 29.63 37.82
CA ALA A 69 -7.82 28.98 39.12
C ALA A 69 -6.53 28.15 38.98
N GLY A 70 -5.47 28.55 39.68
CA GLY A 70 -4.24 27.76 39.75
C GLY A 70 -4.51 26.42 40.45
N VAL A 71 -4.10 25.33 39.81
CA VAL A 71 -4.03 23.99 40.41
C VAL A 71 -2.74 23.30 39.96
N SER A 72 -2.17 22.58 40.92
CA SER A 72 -0.89 21.88 41.04
C SER A 72 -0.49 20.90 39.93
N SER A 73 0.82 20.60 39.90
CA SER A 73 1.63 19.80 38.97
C SER A 73 1.34 18.28 38.90
N ALA A 74 0.11 17.88 38.61
CA ALA A 74 -0.17 16.50 38.19
C ALA A 74 -1.34 16.52 37.20
N GLN A 75 -1.19 15.81 36.07
CA GLN A 75 -2.09 15.79 34.89
C GLN A 75 -1.87 16.93 33.87
N GLN A 76 -0.78 16.82 33.10
CA GLN A 76 -0.68 17.43 31.75
C GLN A 76 -0.83 16.34 30.68
N THR A 77 -1.97 15.65 30.68
CA THR A 77 -2.42 14.84 29.53
C THR A 77 -3.51 15.64 28.82
N GLY A 78 -3.18 16.25 27.68
CA GLY A 78 -4.19 16.92 26.84
C GLY A 78 -3.70 18.10 26.00
N LEU A 79 -2.52 18.67 26.28
CA LEU A 79 -1.99 19.81 25.50
C LEU A 79 -0.97 19.44 24.41
N GLY A 80 -0.47 18.20 24.40
CA GLY A 80 0.36 17.67 23.31
C GLY A 80 -0.42 17.35 22.02
N GLN A 81 -1.72 17.01 22.15
CA GLN A 81 -2.56 16.58 21.02
C GLN A 81 -3.06 17.74 20.15
N LEU A 82 -3.34 18.91 20.74
CA LEU A 82 -3.81 20.08 19.96
C LEU A 82 -2.68 20.76 19.16
N LEU A 83 -1.43 20.63 19.61
CA LEU A 83 -0.25 21.19 18.93
C LEU A 83 0.22 20.32 17.76
N TRP A 84 -0.12 19.02 17.72
CA TRP A 84 0.18 18.16 16.57
C TRP A 84 -0.77 18.43 15.39
N GLN A 85 -2.08 18.54 15.62
CA GLN A 85 -3.04 18.83 14.54
C GLN A 85 -2.81 20.20 13.87
N ARG A 86 -2.23 21.18 14.59
CA ARG A 86 -1.87 22.50 14.04
C ARG A 86 -0.47 22.58 13.41
N ARG A 87 0.41 21.59 13.62
CA ARG A 87 1.74 21.49 12.97
C ARG A 87 1.83 20.39 11.92
N ALA A 88 0.87 19.48 11.86
CA ALA A 88 0.74 18.47 10.81
C ALA A 88 0.09 19.06 9.54
N GLY A 89 0.70 20.12 8.99
CA GLY A 89 0.72 20.24 7.54
C GLY A 89 1.58 19.09 7.03
N ALA A 90 0.93 18.06 6.49
CA ALA A 90 1.50 16.93 5.75
C ALA A 90 3.02 16.77 5.86
N ARG A 91 3.50 16.12 6.93
CA ARG A 91 4.86 15.59 6.94
C ARG A 91 4.83 14.24 6.22
N THR A 92 5.08 14.30 4.91
CA THR A 92 5.39 13.14 4.09
C THR A 92 6.63 12.45 4.68
N PRO A 93 6.57 11.15 4.99
CA PRO A 93 7.76 10.48 5.47
C PRO A 93 8.76 10.24 4.32
N PRO A 94 10.07 10.30 4.58
CA PRO A 94 11.07 10.37 3.52
C PRO A 94 11.37 9.02 2.85
N ALA A 95 11.55 9.14 1.54
CA ALA A 95 12.18 8.29 0.55
C ALA A 95 13.42 7.50 1.04
N LYS A 96 13.30 6.18 1.18
CA LYS A 96 14.46 5.26 1.08
C LYS A 96 14.27 4.14 0.04
N GLU A 97 13.11 4.02 -0.59
CA GLU A 97 12.91 3.15 -1.76
C GLU A 97 13.28 3.86 -3.09
N ASP A 98 13.48 5.17 -3.10
CA ASP A 98 13.29 5.96 -4.35
C ASP A 98 14.43 5.97 -5.39
N ILE A 99 15.68 5.59 -5.10
CA ILE A 99 16.74 5.86 -6.11
C ILE A 99 16.67 4.90 -7.32
N SER A 100 16.33 3.62 -7.13
CA SER A 100 16.12 2.69 -8.27
C SER A 100 14.72 2.80 -8.89
N HIS A 101 13.73 3.19 -8.08
CA HIS A 101 12.35 3.31 -8.53
C HIS A 101 12.09 4.62 -9.29
N THR A 102 12.81 5.71 -9.03
CA THR A 102 12.64 6.97 -9.79
C THR A 102 12.95 6.80 -11.28
N ALA A 103 14.04 6.11 -11.62
CA ALA A 103 14.38 5.84 -13.02
C ALA A 103 13.35 4.90 -13.68
N SER A 104 12.89 3.88 -12.94
CA SER A 104 11.86 2.95 -13.42
C SER A 104 10.52 3.65 -13.65
N SER A 105 10.08 4.50 -12.73
CA SER A 105 8.85 5.29 -12.84
C SER A 105 8.93 6.31 -13.96
N LYS A 106 10.05 7.01 -14.13
CA LYS A 106 10.26 7.91 -15.27
C LYS A 106 10.16 7.15 -16.59
N ARG A 107 10.85 6.01 -16.71
CA ARG A 107 10.79 5.17 -17.92
C ARG A 107 9.38 4.64 -18.18
N ALA A 108 8.67 4.24 -17.13
CA ALA A 108 7.29 3.80 -17.22
C ALA A 108 6.37 4.92 -17.72
N LEU A 109 6.53 6.15 -17.21
CA LEU A 109 5.76 7.33 -17.67
C LEU A 109 6.02 7.65 -19.14
N GLU A 110 7.28 7.58 -19.59
CA GLU A 110 7.63 7.76 -21.01
C GLU A 110 6.92 6.71 -21.88
N ILE A 111 6.95 5.44 -21.46
CA ILE A 111 6.28 4.35 -22.16
C ILE A 111 4.77 4.55 -22.16
N ILE A 112 4.16 4.91 -21.02
CA ILE A 112 2.73 5.17 -20.89
C ILE A 112 2.28 6.32 -21.80
N SER A 113 3.08 7.38 -21.87
CA SER A 113 2.78 8.56 -22.69
C SER A 113 3.06 8.35 -24.18
N SER A 114 3.79 7.28 -24.55
CA SER A 114 4.00 6.88 -25.94
C SER A 114 2.86 5.96 -26.41
N ASP A 115 2.43 6.09 -27.67
CA ASP A 115 1.27 5.35 -28.20
C ASP A 115 1.65 4.26 -29.22
N ALA A 116 2.85 3.69 -29.08
CA ALA A 116 3.46 2.91 -30.16
C ALA A 116 3.28 1.39 -30.05
N GLN A 117 3.23 0.81 -28.84
CA GLN A 117 3.23 -0.64 -28.65
C GLN A 117 2.34 -1.09 -27.47
N PRO A 118 1.82 -2.32 -27.50
CA PRO A 118 1.15 -2.94 -26.36
C PRO A 118 2.06 -3.03 -25.13
N VAL A 119 1.50 -2.85 -23.94
CA VAL A 119 2.21 -2.92 -22.65
C VAL A 119 1.62 -4.03 -21.80
N LYS A 120 2.47 -4.98 -21.43
CA LYS A 120 2.12 -6.05 -20.50
C LYS A 120 2.35 -5.61 -19.06
N VAL A 121 1.35 -5.81 -18.21
CA VAL A 121 1.34 -5.44 -16.80
C VAL A 121 1.04 -6.66 -15.95
N ILE A 122 1.93 -7.00 -15.03
CA ILE A 122 1.70 -8.00 -13.99
C ILE A 122 1.30 -7.28 -12.68
N THR A 123 0.00 -7.39 -12.44
CA THR A 123 -0.84 -7.10 -11.28
C THR A 123 -0.77 -8.06 -10.10
N MET A 124 -0.66 -7.63 -8.84
CA MET A 124 -0.97 -8.52 -7.72
C MET A 124 -1.71 -7.82 -6.58
N VAL A 125 -2.55 -8.59 -5.90
CA VAL A 125 -3.28 -8.18 -4.69
C VAL A 125 -2.95 -9.08 -3.52
N ARG A 126 -3.06 -8.54 -2.30
CA ARG A 126 -2.89 -9.29 -1.05
C ARG A 126 -3.95 -8.85 -0.07
N GLU A 127 -4.32 -9.78 0.83
CA GLU A 127 -5.27 -9.52 1.91
C GLU A 127 -4.88 -8.21 2.64
N PRO A 128 -5.81 -7.23 2.73
CA PRO A 128 -5.46 -5.84 3.03
C PRO A 128 -4.80 -5.65 4.41
N ILE A 129 -5.24 -6.38 5.44
CA ILE A 129 -4.68 -6.28 6.80
C ILE A 129 -3.28 -6.89 6.86
N ALA A 130 -3.09 -8.11 6.34
CA ALA A 130 -1.78 -8.76 6.28
C ALA A 130 -0.78 -7.97 5.43
N ARG A 131 -1.25 -7.36 4.33
CA ARG A 131 -0.45 -6.43 3.53
C ARG A 131 0.00 -5.24 4.36
N ASN A 132 -0.92 -4.61 5.09
CA ASN A 132 -0.63 -3.44 5.93
C ASN A 132 0.37 -3.75 7.03
N ILE A 133 0.18 -4.85 7.77
CA ILE A 133 1.14 -5.32 8.78
C ILE A 133 2.53 -5.55 8.15
N SER A 134 2.58 -6.23 7.01
CA SER A 134 3.83 -6.50 6.30
C SER A 134 4.52 -5.21 5.80
N ALA A 135 3.73 -4.22 5.38
CA ALA A 135 4.24 -2.95 4.86
C ALA A 135 4.67 -2.00 5.97
N PHE A 136 4.00 -2.03 7.12
CA PHE A 136 4.43 -1.34 8.33
C PHE A 136 5.82 -1.83 8.76
N PHE A 137 6.02 -3.15 8.87
CA PHE A 137 7.31 -3.71 9.29
C PHE A 137 8.45 -3.49 8.30
N GLN A 138 8.18 -3.48 6.99
CA GLN A 138 9.20 -3.10 6.00
C GLN A 138 9.63 -1.64 6.15
N ASN A 139 8.74 -0.78 6.64
CA ASN A 139 8.89 0.67 6.64
C ASN A 139 8.97 1.27 8.05
N LEU A 140 9.37 0.52 9.08
CA LEU A 140 9.37 1.02 10.48
C LEU A 140 10.06 2.39 10.64
N LYS A 141 11.18 2.61 9.93
CA LYS A 141 11.93 3.87 9.98
C LYS A 141 11.10 5.09 9.55
N THR A 142 10.17 4.91 8.62
CA THR A 142 9.20 5.91 8.14
C THR A 142 8.28 6.39 9.28
N PHE A 143 8.03 5.50 10.25
CA PHE A 143 7.19 5.74 11.42
C PHE A 143 8.02 6.01 12.69
N GLN A 144 9.31 6.33 12.54
CA GLN A 144 10.26 6.54 13.63
C GLN A 144 10.40 5.32 14.57
N GLN A 145 10.18 4.13 14.03
CA GLN A 145 10.30 2.85 14.73
C GLN A 145 11.48 2.03 14.19
N GLN A 146 11.89 1.02 14.95
CA GLN A 146 12.92 0.04 14.63
C GLN A 146 12.46 -1.37 15.03
N HIS A 147 13.15 -2.42 14.55
CA HIS A 147 12.74 -3.80 14.83
C HIS A 147 12.89 -4.22 16.30
N ASP A 148 13.66 -3.47 17.08
CA ASP A 148 13.88 -3.61 18.52
C ASP A 148 13.04 -2.61 19.34
N SER A 149 12.15 -1.85 18.69
CA SER A 149 11.21 -0.98 19.41
C SER A 149 10.23 -1.81 20.25
N PRO A 150 9.82 -1.30 21.43
CA PRO A 150 8.79 -1.95 22.25
C PRO A 150 7.53 -2.25 21.43
N VAL A 151 6.93 -3.43 21.65
CA VAL A 151 5.78 -3.90 20.86
C VAL A 151 4.59 -2.94 21.00
N GLU A 152 4.42 -2.35 22.17
CA GLU A 152 3.36 -1.38 22.46
C GLU A 152 3.51 -0.12 21.60
N HIS A 153 4.74 0.36 21.41
CA HIS A 153 5.01 1.49 20.52
C HIS A 153 4.76 1.13 19.05
N LEU A 154 5.07 -0.10 18.66
CA LEU A 154 4.78 -0.61 17.31
C LEU A 154 3.28 -0.69 17.07
N ILE A 155 2.50 -1.19 18.03
CA ILE A 155 1.03 -1.25 17.96
C ILE A 155 0.46 0.17 17.85
N GLN A 156 0.86 1.07 18.74
CA GLN A 156 0.41 2.46 18.69
C GLN A 156 0.73 3.13 17.35
N ALA A 157 1.97 2.99 16.86
CA ALA A 157 2.36 3.56 15.57
C ALA A 157 1.58 2.93 14.39
N PHE A 158 1.30 1.63 14.46
CA PHE A 158 0.46 0.95 13.47
C PHE A 158 -0.96 1.53 13.49
N GLU A 159 -1.59 1.67 14.64
CA GLU A 159 -2.99 2.12 14.75
C GLU A 159 -3.18 3.61 14.46
N GLU A 160 -2.27 4.45 14.94
CA GLU A 160 -2.44 5.91 14.93
C GLU A 160 -1.79 6.60 13.72
N ILE A 161 -0.75 6.01 13.14
CA ILE A 161 0.11 6.68 12.15
C ILE A 161 0.09 5.98 10.79
N TYR A 162 -0.01 4.65 10.75
CA TYR A 162 0.09 3.92 9.49
C TYR A 162 -1.10 4.22 8.56
N PRO A 163 -0.86 4.53 7.27
CA PRO A 163 -1.95 4.77 6.33
C PRO A 163 -2.62 3.46 5.92
N HIS A 164 -3.67 3.09 6.64
CA HIS A 164 -4.36 1.81 6.48
C HIS A 164 -5.12 1.64 5.16
N ASP A 165 -5.50 2.73 4.50
CA ASP A 165 -6.37 2.67 3.33
C ASP A 165 -5.60 2.51 2.00
N VAL A 166 -4.26 2.43 2.05
CA VAL A 166 -3.40 2.20 0.87
C VAL A 166 -3.90 1.06 -0.04
N PRO A 167 -4.17 -0.18 0.44
CA PRO A 167 -4.68 -1.23 -0.45
C PRO A 167 -6.06 -0.92 -1.02
N LEU A 168 -6.87 -0.11 -0.34
CA LEU A 168 -8.25 0.21 -0.72
C LEU A 168 -8.33 1.25 -1.84
N GLU A 169 -7.31 2.11 -1.93
CA GLU A 169 -7.28 3.27 -2.84
C GLU A 169 -6.32 3.09 -4.02
N TRP A 170 -5.31 2.21 -3.89
CA TRP A 170 -4.19 2.13 -4.83
C TRP A 170 -4.61 1.91 -6.29
N PHE A 171 -5.60 1.04 -6.54
CA PHE A 171 -6.05 0.78 -7.91
C PHE A 171 -6.69 2.00 -8.56
N ASP A 172 -7.46 2.79 -7.82
CA ASP A 172 -8.04 4.01 -8.38
C ASP A 172 -6.98 5.10 -8.57
N SER A 173 -6.13 5.29 -7.55
CA SER A 173 -5.18 6.40 -7.52
C SER A 173 -3.98 6.19 -8.44
N GLU A 174 -3.54 4.94 -8.64
CA GLU A 174 -2.36 4.63 -9.46
C GLU A 174 -2.75 4.01 -10.79
N LEU A 175 -3.32 2.80 -10.78
CA LEU A 175 -3.51 2.03 -12.00
C LEU A 175 -4.53 2.70 -12.92
N LYS A 176 -5.75 2.94 -12.42
CA LYS A 176 -6.83 3.57 -13.17
C LYS A 176 -6.47 4.97 -13.61
N GLN A 177 -5.87 5.78 -12.74
CA GLN A 177 -5.49 7.16 -13.10
C GLN A 177 -4.48 7.20 -14.26
N ALA A 178 -3.57 6.22 -14.33
CA ALA A 178 -2.49 6.21 -15.32
C ALA A 178 -2.82 5.45 -16.61
N THR A 179 -3.72 4.46 -16.56
CA THR A 179 -4.03 3.61 -17.73
C THR A 179 -5.49 3.71 -18.19
N GLY A 180 -6.38 4.32 -17.38
CA GLY A 180 -7.83 4.30 -17.60
C GLY A 180 -8.51 2.99 -17.16
N PHE A 181 -7.74 1.95 -16.82
CA PHE A 181 -8.26 0.64 -16.46
C PHE A 181 -8.87 0.64 -15.06
N ASP A 182 -10.20 0.50 -14.98
CA ASP A 182 -10.93 0.33 -13.73
C ASP A 182 -11.08 -1.16 -13.40
N VAL A 183 -10.19 -1.68 -12.56
CA VAL A 183 -10.21 -3.09 -12.14
C VAL A 183 -11.55 -3.50 -11.54
N TYR A 184 -12.25 -2.59 -10.85
CA TYR A 184 -13.49 -2.90 -10.16
C TYR A 184 -14.69 -2.98 -11.10
N ALA A 185 -14.56 -2.51 -12.34
CA ALA A 185 -15.57 -2.63 -13.38
C ALA A 185 -15.53 -3.99 -14.08
N GLU A 186 -14.41 -4.71 -13.99
CA GLU A 186 -14.24 -6.04 -14.57
C GLU A 186 -14.72 -7.14 -13.63
N THR A 187 -14.97 -8.34 -14.17
CA THR A 187 -15.20 -9.51 -13.31
C THR A 187 -13.87 -10.11 -12.88
N PHE A 188 -13.71 -10.43 -11.60
CA PHE A 188 -12.60 -11.22 -11.09
C PHE A 188 -13.10 -12.56 -10.56
N ASP A 189 -12.55 -13.65 -11.09
CA ASP A 189 -12.85 -15.00 -10.59
C ASP A 189 -12.12 -15.20 -9.26
N ARG A 190 -12.88 -15.09 -8.17
CA ARG A 190 -12.41 -15.17 -6.79
C ARG A 190 -11.93 -16.57 -6.42
N ASP A 191 -12.43 -17.60 -7.10
CA ASP A 191 -12.04 -19.00 -6.88
C ASP A 191 -10.77 -19.34 -7.65
N ALA A 192 -10.67 -18.87 -8.91
CA ALA A 192 -9.46 -19.01 -9.71
C ALA A 192 -8.31 -18.11 -9.22
N ARG A 193 -8.63 -17.01 -8.52
CA ARG A 193 -7.70 -16.03 -7.93
C ARG A 193 -6.75 -15.36 -8.93
N VAL A 194 -7.11 -15.43 -10.20
CA VAL A 194 -6.34 -14.90 -11.33
C VAL A 194 -7.33 -14.28 -12.32
N GLY A 195 -6.94 -13.14 -12.90
CA GLY A 195 -7.69 -12.44 -13.94
C GLY A 195 -6.77 -11.98 -15.06
N HIS A 196 -7.26 -12.07 -16.29
CA HIS A 196 -6.58 -11.59 -17.49
C HIS A 196 -7.46 -10.54 -18.16
N TYR A 197 -6.89 -9.37 -18.42
CA TYR A 197 -7.66 -8.23 -18.92
C TYR A 197 -6.91 -7.54 -20.06
N THR A 198 -7.68 -6.89 -20.94
CA THR A 198 -7.15 -5.99 -21.95
C THR A 198 -7.91 -4.67 -21.89
N HIS A 199 -7.21 -3.55 -21.82
CA HIS A 199 -7.80 -2.23 -21.81
C HIS A 199 -6.96 -1.26 -22.65
N GLY A 200 -7.51 -0.82 -23.79
CA GLY A 200 -6.73 -0.08 -24.79
C GLY A 200 -5.53 -0.91 -25.25
N ARG A 201 -4.32 -0.38 -25.06
CA ARG A 201 -3.06 -1.06 -25.40
C ARG A 201 -2.43 -1.84 -24.24
N PHE A 202 -3.08 -1.89 -23.08
CA PHE A 202 -2.56 -2.59 -21.91
C PHE A 202 -3.15 -3.98 -21.82
N GLU A 203 -2.28 -4.96 -21.59
CA GLU A 203 -2.64 -6.33 -21.22
C GLU A 203 -2.28 -6.51 -19.75
N PHE A 204 -3.20 -7.03 -18.94
CA PHE A 204 -3.01 -7.22 -17.51
C PHE A 204 -3.15 -8.69 -17.12
N LEU A 205 -2.17 -9.19 -16.38
CA LEU A 205 -2.29 -10.38 -15.55
C LEU A 205 -2.44 -9.92 -14.10
N LEU A 206 -3.56 -10.19 -13.45
CA LEU A 206 -3.80 -9.90 -12.04
C LEU A 206 -3.89 -11.20 -11.25
N MET A 207 -3.11 -11.33 -10.17
CA MET A 207 -3.14 -12.51 -9.31
C MET A 207 -3.27 -12.15 -7.83
N ARG A 208 -3.90 -13.01 -7.04
CA ARG A 208 -3.77 -12.92 -5.57
C ARG A 208 -2.42 -13.50 -5.12
N SER A 209 -1.86 -12.89 -4.08
CA SER A 209 -0.58 -13.31 -3.49
C SER A 209 -0.66 -14.67 -2.78
N ASP A 210 -1.87 -15.13 -2.46
CA ASP A 210 -2.14 -16.42 -1.83
C ASP A 210 -2.52 -17.52 -2.85
N THR A 211 -2.39 -17.25 -4.16
CA THR A 211 -2.30 -18.28 -5.19
C THR A 211 -0.98 -19.04 -5.03
N ASP A 212 -1.01 -20.37 -5.20
CA ASP A 212 0.18 -21.21 -5.08
C ASP A 212 1.25 -20.89 -6.12
N LEU A 213 2.50 -21.24 -5.82
CA LEU A 213 3.66 -20.86 -6.63
C LEU A 213 3.64 -21.50 -8.03
N GLU A 214 3.15 -22.74 -8.13
CA GLU A 214 3.06 -23.48 -9.39
C GLU A 214 2.07 -22.79 -10.34
N ARG A 215 0.92 -22.38 -9.81
CA ARG A 215 -0.07 -21.61 -10.56
C ARG A 215 0.47 -20.23 -10.93
N GLN A 216 1.10 -19.50 -10.01
CA GLN A 216 1.74 -18.21 -10.34
C GLN A 216 2.78 -18.37 -11.46
N GLN A 217 3.57 -19.45 -11.43
CA GLN A 217 4.56 -19.74 -12.46
C GLN A 217 3.92 -20.00 -13.82
N ALA A 218 2.87 -20.82 -13.86
CA ALA A 218 2.15 -21.14 -15.08
C ALA A 218 1.54 -19.88 -15.72
N GLU A 219 0.86 -19.06 -14.92
CA GLU A 219 0.20 -17.83 -15.39
C GLU A 219 1.22 -16.79 -15.88
N VAL A 220 2.33 -16.58 -15.17
CA VAL A 220 3.37 -15.66 -15.61
C VAL A 220 4.04 -16.19 -16.89
N SER A 221 4.35 -17.48 -16.96
CA SER A 221 5.02 -18.07 -18.13
C SER A 221 4.15 -18.01 -19.39
N ASP A 222 2.85 -18.27 -19.25
CA ASP A 222 1.89 -18.11 -20.34
C ASP A 222 1.75 -16.63 -20.70
N PHE A 223 1.53 -15.74 -19.73
CA PHE A 223 1.36 -14.32 -20.01
C PHE A 223 2.54 -13.68 -20.75
N VAL A 224 3.77 -14.12 -20.44
CA VAL A 224 4.99 -13.64 -21.11
C VAL A 224 5.42 -14.49 -22.31
N GLN A 225 4.68 -15.57 -22.60
CA GLN A 225 4.92 -16.53 -23.69
C GLN A 225 6.35 -17.10 -23.67
N LYS A 226 6.88 -17.34 -22.47
CA LYS A 226 8.20 -17.93 -22.22
C LYS A 226 8.17 -18.65 -20.89
N GLN A 227 8.74 -19.85 -20.82
CA GLN A 227 8.85 -20.59 -19.56
C GLN A 227 9.81 -19.87 -18.61
N ILE A 228 9.32 -19.53 -17.42
CA ILE A 228 10.09 -18.84 -16.38
C ILE A 228 9.95 -19.61 -15.06
N PRO A 229 11.04 -20.14 -14.49
CA PRO A 229 10.97 -20.77 -13.18
C PRO A 229 10.79 -19.72 -12.07
N LEU A 230 9.76 -19.88 -11.23
CA LEU A 230 9.61 -19.09 -10.01
C LEU A 230 10.22 -19.87 -8.84
N THR A 231 11.13 -19.22 -8.10
CA THR A 231 11.74 -19.81 -6.90
C THR A 231 11.44 -18.95 -5.68
N ILE A 232 11.18 -19.56 -4.54
CA ILE A 232 10.89 -18.83 -3.31
C ILE A 232 12.17 -18.12 -2.84
N GLN A 233 12.23 -16.80 -2.96
CA GLN A 233 13.43 -16.01 -2.60
C GLN A 233 13.47 -15.51 -1.15
N ASN A 234 12.57 -15.93 -0.25
CA ASN A 234 12.36 -15.23 1.03
C ASN A 234 12.71 -16.01 2.32
N ALA A 235 13.30 -17.20 2.26
CA ALA A 235 13.54 -17.98 3.50
C ALA A 235 14.62 -17.41 4.45
N ALA A 236 15.53 -16.56 3.97
CA ALA A 236 16.72 -16.15 4.74
C ALA A 236 16.59 -14.82 5.51
N LYS A 237 15.73 -13.88 5.07
CA LYS A 237 15.63 -12.53 5.67
C LYS A 237 14.74 -12.45 6.92
N ASP A 238 13.84 -13.41 7.11
CA ASP A 238 12.85 -13.36 8.19
C ASP A 238 13.40 -13.72 9.58
N LYS A 239 14.63 -14.25 9.68
CA LYS A 239 15.17 -14.74 10.96
C LYS A 239 15.53 -13.66 11.99
N VAL A 240 15.82 -12.42 11.57
CA VAL A 240 16.40 -11.40 12.50
C VAL A 240 15.34 -10.59 13.24
N TYR A 241 14.13 -10.42 12.68
CA TYR A 241 13.02 -9.68 13.30
C TYR A 241 11.79 -10.55 13.60
N SER A 242 11.89 -11.87 13.41
CA SER A 242 10.75 -12.78 13.59
C SER A 242 10.17 -12.73 14.99
N GLU A 243 10.99 -12.49 16.03
CA GLU A 243 10.53 -12.45 17.42
C GLU A 243 9.65 -11.22 17.69
N THR A 244 10.14 -10.00 17.43
CA THR A 244 9.33 -8.79 17.57
C THR A 244 8.09 -8.81 16.68
N TYR A 245 8.23 -9.33 15.45
CA TYR A 245 7.09 -9.47 14.54
C TYR A 245 6.05 -10.48 15.04
N ALA A 246 6.49 -11.60 15.63
CA ALA A 246 5.59 -12.58 16.24
C ALA A 246 4.91 -12.00 17.48
N ALA A 247 5.67 -11.33 18.35
CA ALA A 247 5.15 -10.65 19.54
C ALA A 247 4.11 -9.59 19.17
N PHE A 248 4.42 -8.73 18.20
CA PHE A 248 3.48 -7.75 17.65
C PHE A 248 2.20 -8.42 17.14
N LYS A 249 2.29 -9.44 16.29
CA LYS A 249 1.10 -10.12 15.78
C LYS A 249 0.28 -10.77 16.90
N ASN A 250 0.92 -11.26 17.95
CA ASN A 250 0.23 -11.91 19.06
C ASN A 250 -0.49 -10.90 19.96
N GLN A 251 0.09 -9.71 20.14
CA GLN A 251 -0.46 -8.65 21.00
C GLN A 251 -1.39 -7.67 20.27
N LEU A 252 -1.30 -7.58 18.94
CA LEU A 252 -2.14 -6.69 18.15
C LEU A 252 -3.62 -7.10 18.22
N VAL A 253 -4.42 -6.27 18.87
CA VAL A 253 -5.88 -6.34 18.89
C VAL A 253 -6.42 -5.30 17.94
N LEU A 254 -7.06 -5.74 16.85
CA LEU A 254 -7.61 -4.82 15.86
C LEU A 254 -9.01 -4.39 16.27
N SER A 255 -9.29 -3.09 16.13
CA SER A 255 -10.67 -2.60 16.33
C SER A 255 -11.62 -3.22 15.31
N GLU A 256 -12.84 -3.53 15.76
CA GLU A 256 -13.89 -4.03 14.87
C GLU A 256 -14.14 -3.08 13.70
N GLN A 257 -14.12 -1.77 13.97
CA GLN A 257 -14.27 -0.74 12.94
C GLN A 257 -13.19 -0.85 11.85
N TYR A 258 -11.93 -1.09 12.21
CA TYR A 258 -10.85 -1.24 11.23
C TYR A 258 -11.01 -2.53 10.41
N VAL A 259 -11.32 -3.65 11.06
CA VAL A 259 -11.54 -4.94 10.38
C VAL A 259 -12.71 -4.83 9.41
N GLN A 260 -13.82 -4.26 9.84
CA GLN A 260 -15.00 -4.05 9.01
C GLN A 260 -14.68 -3.09 7.84
N ARG A 261 -13.97 -1.98 8.08
CA ARG A 261 -13.54 -1.06 7.01
C ARG A 261 -12.72 -1.78 5.95
N ALA A 262 -11.79 -2.65 6.36
CA ALA A 262 -10.95 -3.41 5.43
C ALA A 262 -11.77 -4.41 4.61
N TYR A 263 -12.62 -5.23 5.25
CA TYR A 263 -13.30 -6.36 4.58
C TYR A 263 -14.64 -6.04 3.94
N THR A 264 -15.28 -4.93 4.31
CA THR A 264 -16.47 -4.43 3.59
C THR A 264 -16.12 -3.48 2.44
N SER A 265 -14.83 -3.16 2.28
CA SER A 265 -14.34 -2.31 1.20
C SER A 265 -14.62 -2.91 -0.18
N LYS A 266 -14.70 -2.05 -1.20
CA LYS A 266 -14.79 -2.48 -2.60
C LYS A 266 -13.60 -3.36 -3.00
N PHE A 267 -12.41 -3.09 -2.45
CA PHE A 267 -11.22 -3.88 -2.71
C PHE A 267 -11.40 -5.33 -2.23
N ALA A 268 -11.74 -5.51 -0.96
CA ALA A 268 -11.87 -6.83 -0.38
C ALA A 268 -13.01 -7.64 -1.03
N ARG A 269 -14.18 -7.02 -1.21
CA ARG A 269 -15.35 -7.68 -1.81
C ARG A 269 -15.15 -8.08 -3.27
N HIS A 270 -14.27 -7.39 -3.99
CA HIS A 270 -13.99 -7.70 -5.38
C HIS A 270 -13.04 -8.91 -5.53
N PHE A 271 -12.04 -9.06 -4.65
CA PHE A 271 -11.01 -10.09 -4.80
C PHE A 271 -11.20 -11.34 -3.91
N TRP A 272 -12.01 -11.28 -2.87
CA TRP A 272 -12.29 -12.40 -1.97
C TRP A 272 -13.76 -12.80 -1.97
N THR A 273 -14.04 -14.08 -1.78
CA THR A 273 -15.42 -14.57 -1.60
C THR A 273 -15.96 -14.17 -0.23
N ASP A 274 -17.28 -14.12 -0.09
CA ASP A 274 -17.90 -13.76 1.19
C ASP A 274 -17.49 -14.75 2.30
N ALA A 275 -17.39 -16.04 1.98
CA ALA A 275 -16.92 -17.06 2.91
C ALA A 275 -15.47 -16.84 3.38
N GLU A 276 -14.57 -16.41 2.48
CA GLU A 276 -13.20 -16.04 2.84
C GLU A 276 -13.18 -14.80 3.73
N LEU A 277 -13.97 -13.78 3.42
CA LEU A 277 -14.05 -12.54 4.19
C LEU A 277 -14.63 -12.76 5.60
N ASP A 278 -15.62 -13.64 5.74
CA ASP A 278 -16.19 -14.02 7.04
C ASP A 278 -15.16 -14.76 7.90
N GLU A 279 -14.39 -15.66 7.30
CA GLU A 279 -13.30 -16.35 8.00
C GLU A 279 -12.18 -15.39 8.42
N LEU A 280 -11.78 -14.49 7.53
CA LEU A 280 -10.79 -13.46 7.84
C LEU A 280 -11.27 -12.54 8.96
N THR A 281 -12.53 -12.10 8.92
CA THR A 281 -13.14 -11.26 9.97
C THR A 281 -13.11 -11.99 11.31
N ARG A 282 -13.58 -13.24 11.37
CA ARG A 282 -13.54 -14.06 12.58
C ARG A 282 -12.11 -14.23 13.10
N ARG A 283 -11.14 -14.50 12.23
CA ARG A 283 -9.73 -14.64 12.61
C ARG A 283 -9.16 -13.38 13.26
N HIS A 284 -9.50 -12.20 12.74
CA HIS A 284 -8.97 -10.94 13.24
C HIS A 284 -9.68 -10.44 14.50
N LEU A 285 -10.94 -10.84 14.75
CA LEU A 285 -11.72 -10.43 15.93
C LEU A 285 -11.70 -11.44 17.09
N ARG A 286 -11.21 -12.68 16.88
CA ARG A 286 -11.14 -13.73 17.91
C ARG A 286 -9.94 -13.63 18.87
N LYS A 287 -9.16 -12.55 18.81
CA LYS A 287 -7.99 -12.37 19.67
C LYS A 287 -8.33 -11.66 20.96
#